data_AF-A0A6N2ETY0-F1
#
_entry.id   AF-A0A6N2ETY0-F1
#
_cell.length_a   1.000
_cell.length_b   1.000
_cell.length_c   1.000
_cell.angle_alpha   90.00
_cell.angle_beta   90.00
_cell.angle_gamma   90.00
#
_symmetry.space_group_name_H-M   'P 1'
#
loop_
_entity.id
_entity.type
_entity.pdbx_description
1 polymer ?
#
loop_
_entity_poly.entity_id
_entity_poly.type
_entity_poly.pdbx_seq_one_letter_code
_entity_poly.pdbx_strand_id
1 'polypeptide(L)'
;MTGWVLGFVLGALATTVAGLVLLRAAVERVRTAERRARASERLAELGAMTSGLAHEIRNPLSTITLNAQILAEAIEDLPIEPDEKSRLTRRVGTLYRETDRLSAILADFLRYAGELRLSREEADVNLLVDELVDFFHPQAERQGVRLRADLEPGGLRASVDVPQLKQAVLNLMLNAVQAMTGQNPNNGTPELILKTRREVSGGRDREGAAVIHVIDTGPGMDGETRAKV
;
A
#
# COMPACT_ATOMS: atom_id res chain seq x y z
N MET A 1 25.68 -21.48 61.85
CA MET A 1 24.22 -21.17 61.78
C MET A 1 23.90 -19.88 61.03
N THR A 2 24.78 -18.87 61.00
CA THR A 2 24.53 -17.54 60.41
C THR A 2 24.48 -17.49 58.88
N GLY A 3 25.26 -18.30 58.17
CA GLY A 3 25.32 -18.27 56.69
C GLY A 3 24.04 -18.72 55.98
N TRP A 4 23.30 -19.67 56.56
CA TRP A 4 22.06 -20.20 55.97
C TRP A 4 20.91 -19.19 56.04
N VAL A 5 20.83 -18.42 57.13
CA VAL A 5 19.82 -17.36 57.30
C VAL A 5 20.04 -16.25 56.27
N LEU A 6 21.29 -15.84 56.04
CA LEU A 6 21.62 -14.81 55.06
C LEU A 6 21.28 -15.24 53.62
N GLY A 7 21.58 -16.49 53.26
CA GLY A 7 21.22 -17.05 51.95
C GLY A 7 19.70 -17.10 51.73
N PHE A 8 18.93 -17.45 52.77
CA PHE A 8 17.47 -17.48 52.71
C PHE A 8 16.87 -16.06 52.53
N VAL A 9 17.39 -15.07 53.26
CA VAL A 9 16.96 -13.67 53.14
C VAL A 9 17.29 -13.11 51.75
N LEU A 10 18.48 -13.38 51.21
CA LEU A 10 18.86 -12.96 49.86
C LEU A 10 18.01 -13.63 48.79
N GLY A 11 17.71 -14.93 48.93
CA GLY A 11 16.81 -15.65 48.05
C GLY A 11 15.39 -15.09 48.07
N ALA A 12 14.84 -14.80 49.26
CA ALA A 12 13.52 -14.19 49.42
C ALA A 12 13.46 -12.77 48.85
N LEU A 13 14.54 -11.99 48.99
CA LEU A 13 14.63 -10.64 48.41
C LEU A 13 14.72 -10.71 46.88
N ALA A 14 15.51 -11.64 46.33
CA ALA A 14 15.63 -11.83 44.89
C ALA A 14 14.30 -12.27 44.25
N THR A 15 13.57 -13.20 44.89
CA THR A 15 12.26 -13.66 44.39
C THR A 15 11.19 -12.58 44.47
N THR A 16 11.17 -11.78 45.54
CA THR A 16 10.23 -10.64 45.66
C THR A 16 10.53 -9.54 44.65
N VAL A 17 11.80 -9.19 44.42
CA VAL A 17 12.20 -8.23 43.39
C VAL A 17 11.85 -8.74 41.99
N ALA A 18 12.17 -10.00 41.68
CA ALA A 18 11.81 -10.61 40.40
C ALA A 18 10.29 -10.64 40.18
N GLY A 19 9.53 -10.99 41.23
CA GLY A 19 8.06 -10.96 41.22
C GLY A 19 7.51 -9.56 40.94
N LEU A 20 8.07 -8.53 41.57
CA LEU A 20 7.66 -7.14 41.34
C LEU A 20 7.97 -6.66 39.91
N VAL A 21 9.13 -7.04 39.36
CA VAL A 21 9.51 -6.70 37.98
C VAL A 21 8.58 -7.38 36.97
N LEU A 22 8.29 -8.67 37.15
CA LEU A 22 7.36 -9.42 36.30
C LEU A 22 5.94 -8.85 36.39
N LEU A 23 5.47 -8.49 37.59
CA LEU A 23 4.15 -7.87 37.78
C LEU A 23 4.07 -6.52 37.07
N ARG A 24 5.11 -5.67 37.18
CA ARG A 24 5.16 -4.39 36.47
C ARG A 24 5.16 -4.58 34.96
N ALA A 25 5.97 -5.52 34.44
CA ALA A 25 5.99 -5.82 33.01
C ALA A 25 4.62 -6.34 32.51
N ALA A 26 3.94 -7.18 33.30
CA ALA A 26 2.60 -7.66 32.98
C ALA A 26 1.56 -6.53 32.97
N VAL A 27 1.59 -5.64 33.97
CA VAL A 27 0.70 -4.47 34.03
C VAL A 27 0.93 -3.53 32.84
N GLU A 28 2.18 -3.29 32.46
CA GLU A 28 2.49 -2.42 31.32
C GLU A 28 2.05 -3.05 29.98
N ARG A 29 2.17 -4.38 29.84
CA ARG A 29 1.62 -5.12 28.69
C ARG A 29 0.10 -5.01 28.60
N VAL A 30 -0.62 -5.16 29.72
CA VAL A 30 -2.07 -5.01 29.76
C VAL A 30 -2.48 -3.58 29.40
N ARG A 31 -1.84 -2.56 29.98
CA ARG A 31 -2.13 -1.16 29.67
C ARG A 31 -1.87 -0.80 28.21
N THR A 32 -0.78 -1.31 27.63
CA THR A 32 -0.49 -1.08 26.21
C THR A 32 -1.48 -1.82 25.30
N ALA A 33 -1.91 -3.03 25.66
CA ALA A 33 -2.96 -3.76 24.95
C ALA A 33 -4.31 -3.02 25.03
N GLU A 34 -4.72 -2.54 26.20
CA GLU A 34 -5.95 -1.75 26.38
C GLU A 34 -5.93 -0.45 25.57
N ARG A 35 -4.80 0.26 25.55
CA ARG A 35 -4.66 1.48 24.72
C ARG A 35 -4.80 1.17 23.24
N ARG A 36 -4.20 0.08 22.76
CA ARG A 36 -4.35 -0.37 21.36
C ARG A 36 -5.78 -0.80 21.06
N ALA A 37 -6.43 -1.54 21.95
CA ALA A 37 -7.81 -1.97 21.80
C ALA A 37 -8.77 -0.77 21.70
N ARG A 38 -8.64 0.22 22.59
CA ARG A 38 -9.46 1.44 22.55
C ARG A 38 -9.21 2.29 21.31
N ALA A 39 -7.97 2.35 20.82
CA ALA A 39 -7.67 3.02 19.56
C ALA A 39 -8.32 2.29 18.38
N SER A 40 -8.27 0.95 18.39
CA SER A 40 -8.90 0.11 17.37
C SER A 40 -10.43 0.22 17.37
N GLU A 41 -11.07 0.22 18.55
CA GLU A 41 -12.53 0.42 18.67
C GLU A 41 -12.96 1.77 18.10
N ARG A 42 -12.26 2.86 18.45
CA ARG A 42 -12.56 4.20 17.92
C ARG A 42 -12.38 4.28 16.40
N LEU A 43 -11.37 3.58 15.87
CA LEU A 43 -11.17 3.51 14.42
C LEU A 43 -12.27 2.69 13.76
N ALA A 44 -12.69 1.56 14.32
CA ALA A 44 -13.78 0.75 13.80
C ALA A 44 -15.12 1.49 13.81
N GLU A 45 -15.41 2.24 14.89
CA GLU A 45 -16.58 3.14 14.98
C GLU A 45 -16.55 4.21 13.88
N LEU A 46 -15.39 4.83 13.66
CA LEU A 46 -15.21 5.76 12.53
C LEU A 46 -15.43 5.05 11.20
N GLY A 47 -14.83 3.87 10.98
CA GLY A 47 -14.98 3.08 9.76
C GLY A 47 -16.40 2.75 9.38
N ALA A 48 -17.21 2.36 10.36
CA ALA A 48 -18.64 2.07 10.18
C ALA A 48 -19.41 3.30 9.68
N MET A 49 -19.07 4.51 10.14
CA MET A 49 -19.66 5.76 9.66
C MET A 49 -19.02 6.27 8.35
N THR A 50 -17.76 5.90 8.08
CA THR A 50 -17.01 6.46 6.95
C THR A 50 -17.52 5.95 5.61
N SER A 51 -18.16 4.77 5.52
CA SER A 51 -18.70 4.25 4.26
C SER A 51 -19.82 5.13 3.67
N GLY A 52 -20.72 5.65 4.50
CA GLY A 52 -21.74 6.62 4.07
C GLY A 52 -21.13 7.97 3.70
N LEU A 53 -20.22 8.46 4.56
CA LEU A 53 -19.49 9.71 4.32
C LEU A 53 -18.64 9.67 3.04
N ALA A 54 -18.08 8.51 2.71
CA ALA A 54 -17.31 8.29 1.50
C ALA A 54 -18.13 8.53 0.25
N HIS A 55 -19.34 7.98 0.21
CA HIS A 55 -20.24 8.18 -0.91
C HIS A 55 -20.65 9.65 -1.02
N GLU A 56 -20.85 10.33 0.10
CA GLU A 56 -21.17 11.75 0.13
C GLU A 56 -20.01 12.67 -0.25
N ILE A 57 -18.75 12.29 -0.02
CA ILE A 57 -17.55 13.06 -0.44
C ILE A 57 -17.14 12.70 -1.88
N ARG A 58 -17.32 11.45 -2.30
CA ARG A 58 -17.03 11.02 -3.68
C ARG A 58 -17.91 11.79 -4.68
N ASN A 59 -19.17 12.04 -4.34
CA ASN A 59 -20.12 12.77 -5.19
C ASN A 59 -19.68 14.21 -5.56
N PRO A 60 -19.32 15.10 -4.61
CA PRO A 60 -18.82 16.44 -4.94
C PRO A 60 -17.47 16.38 -5.66
N LEU A 61 -16.58 15.43 -5.34
CA LEU A 61 -15.33 15.27 -6.09
C LEU A 61 -15.59 14.87 -7.55
N SER A 62 -16.47 13.90 -7.80
CA SER A 62 -16.87 13.52 -9.17
C SER A 62 -17.51 14.68 -9.92
N THR A 63 -18.35 15.48 -9.24
CA THR A 63 -18.95 16.69 -9.81
C THR A 63 -17.89 17.72 -10.18
N ILE A 64 -16.88 17.96 -9.34
CA ILE A 64 -15.77 18.87 -9.62
C ILE A 64 -14.95 18.37 -10.81
N THR A 65 -14.63 17.08 -10.87
CA THR A 65 -13.90 16.48 -12.00
C THR A 65 -14.67 16.66 -13.31
N LEU A 66 -15.97 16.38 -13.32
CA LEU A 66 -16.81 16.53 -14.51
C LEU A 66 -16.87 17.99 -14.97
N ASN A 67 -17.08 18.93 -14.05
CA ASN A 67 -17.08 20.36 -14.39
C ASN A 67 -15.71 20.82 -14.91
N ALA A 68 -14.61 20.30 -14.36
CA ALA A 68 -13.27 20.58 -14.85
C ALA A 68 -13.04 20.02 -16.27
N GLN A 69 -13.58 18.85 -16.59
CA GLN A 69 -13.55 18.29 -17.95
C GLN A 69 -14.34 19.14 -18.94
N ILE A 70 -15.58 19.51 -18.60
CA ILE A 70 -16.42 20.40 -19.42
C ILE A 70 -15.71 21.75 -19.64
N LEU A 71 -15.06 22.30 -18.61
CA LEU A 71 -14.27 23.53 -18.72
C LEU A 71 -13.06 23.35 -19.64
N ALA A 72 -12.37 22.20 -19.59
CA ALA A 72 -11.24 21.91 -20.48
C ALA A 72 -11.69 21.88 -21.95
N GLU A 73 -12.79 21.19 -22.24
CA GLU A 73 -13.40 21.12 -23.57
C GLU A 73 -13.83 22.51 -24.05
N ALA A 74 -14.52 23.29 -23.20
CA ALA A 74 -14.93 24.65 -23.55
C ALA A 74 -13.74 25.59 -23.83
N ILE A 75 -12.60 25.39 -23.15
CA ILE A 75 -11.37 26.14 -23.43
C ILE A 75 -10.81 25.80 -24.81
N GLU A 76 -10.98 24.57 -25.29
CA GLU A 76 -10.53 24.17 -26.63
C GLU A 76 -11.28 24.90 -27.75
N ASP A 77 -12.55 25.26 -27.54
CA ASP A 77 -13.37 25.95 -28.53
C ASP A 77 -13.35 27.49 -28.42
N LEU A 78 -12.68 28.05 -27.40
CA LEU A 78 -12.61 29.50 -27.22
C LEU A 78 -11.74 30.18 -28.29
N PRO A 79 -12.23 31.26 -28.94
CA PRO A 79 -11.46 32.05 -29.89
C PRO A 79 -10.58 33.08 -29.16
N ILE A 80 -9.59 32.58 -28.41
CA ILE A 80 -8.65 33.38 -27.61
C ILE A 80 -7.21 33.14 -28.04
N GLU A 81 -6.30 34.03 -27.64
CA GLU A 81 -4.88 33.92 -27.95
C GLU A 81 -4.27 32.62 -27.39
N PRO A 82 -3.34 31.97 -28.14
CA PRO A 82 -2.78 30.67 -27.76
C PRO A 82 -2.11 30.64 -26.37
N ASP A 83 -1.46 31.74 -25.96
CA ASP A 83 -0.81 31.82 -24.65
C ASP A 83 -1.85 31.84 -23.51
N GLU A 84 -2.95 32.58 -23.70
CA GLU A 84 -4.03 32.65 -22.73
C GLU A 84 -4.76 31.30 -22.60
N LYS A 85 -4.99 30.64 -23.74
CA LYS A 85 -5.53 29.27 -23.80
C LYS A 85 -4.65 28.29 -23.02
N SER A 86 -3.34 28.30 -23.27
CA SER A 86 -2.35 27.46 -22.56
C SER A 86 -2.37 27.69 -21.05
N ARG A 87 -2.48 28.94 -20.60
CA ARG A 87 -2.60 29.29 -19.17
C ARG A 87 -3.88 28.75 -18.54
N LEU A 88 -5.02 28.84 -19.24
CA LEU A 88 -6.29 28.30 -18.76
C LEU A 88 -6.28 26.77 -18.69
N THR A 89 -5.81 26.10 -19.74
CA THR A 89 -5.65 24.64 -19.75
C THR A 89 -4.76 24.15 -18.61
N ARG A 90 -3.66 24.86 -18.32
CA ARG A 90 -2.77 24.51 -17.20
C ARG A 90 -3.46 24.65 -15.84
N ARG A 91 -4.31 25.66 -15.65
CA ARG A 91 -5.09 25.86 -14.42
C ARG A 91 -6.13 24.76 -14.23
N VAL A 92 -6.86 24.40 -15.29
CA VAL A 92 -7.82 23.29 -15.25
C VAL A 92 -7.12 21.96 -14.99
N GLY A 93 -5.95 21.73 -15.60
CA GLY A 93 -5.12 20.57 -15.30
C GLY A 93 -4.64 20.53 -13.83
N THR A 94 -4.40 21.68 -13.19
CA THR A 94 -4.11 21.73 -11.75
C THR A 94 -5.32 21.33 -10.92
N LEU A 95 -6.52 21.81 -11.26
CA LEU A 95 -7.76 21.41 -10.57
C LEU A 95 -7.97 19.90 -10.63
N TYR A 96 -7.79 19.31 -11.81
CA TYR A 96 -7.91 17.87 -12.01
C TYR A 96 -6.94 17.09 -11.09
N ARG A 97 -5.67 17.50 -11.04
CA ARG A 97 -4.66 16.86 -10.15
C ARG A 97 -5.01 16.97 -8.68
N GLU A 98 -5.56 18.10 -8.22
CA GLU A 98 -5.97 18.24 -6.82
C GLU A 98 -7.22 17.40 -6.49
N THR A 99 -8.19 17.29 -7.41
CA THR A 99 -9.37 16.44 -7.22
C THR A 99 -9.00 14.95 -7.18
N ASP A 100 -8.06 14.53 -8.02
CA ASP A 100 -7.51 13.18 -8.03
C ASP A 100 -6.74 12.88 -6.72
N ARG A 101 -5.91 13.82 -6.28
CA ARG A 101 -5.20 13.74 -4.98
C ARG A 101 -6.17 13.63 -3.80
N LEU A 102 -7.25 14.41 -3.79
CA LEU A 102 -8.28 14.32 -2.73
C LEU A 102 -9.01 12.98 -2.76
N SER A 103 -9.26 12.44 -3.95
CA SER A 103 -9.87 11.11 -4.12
C SER A 103 -8.95 10.01 -3.58
N ALA A 104 -7.64 10.11 -3.82
CA ALA A 104 -6.65 9.20 -3.26
C ALA A 104 -6.59 9.30 -1.72
N ILE A 105 -6.51 10.51 -1.15
CA ILE A 105 -6.52 10.72 0.31
C ILE A 105 -7.79 10.14 0.96
N LEU A 106 -8.95 10.34 0.34
CA LEU A 106 -10.21 9.77 0.81
C LEU A 106 -10.17 8.24 0.78
N ALA A 107 -9.66 7.65 -0.30
CA ALA A 107 -9.51 6.20 -0.42
C ALA A 107 -8.57 5.65 0.66
N ASP A 108 -7.43 6.31 0.91
CA ASP A 108 -6.47 5.93 1.94
C ASP A 108 -7.09 6.01 3.34
N PHE A 109 -7.81 7.10 3.63
CA PHE A 109 -8.51 7.29 4.89
C PHE A 109 -9.58 6.21 5.11
N LEU A 110 -10.33 5.85 4.06
CA LEU A 110 -11.34 4.80 4.13
C LEU A 110 -10.76 3.43 4.39
N ARG A 111 -9.64 3.09 3.73
CA ARG A 111 -8.92 1.84 3.97
C ARG A 111 -8.35 1.76 5.38
N TYR A 112 -8.02 2.89 5.98
CA TYR A 112 -7.53 2.98 7.36
C TYR A 112 -8.65 2.94 8.40
N ALA A 113 -9.76 3.64 8.14
CA ALA A 113 -10.87 3.77 9.08
C ALA A 113 -11.77 2.53 9.09
N GLY A 114 -12.13 1.99 7.93
CA GLY A 114 -12.91 0.76 7.83
C GLY A 114 -11.97 -0.42 7.63
N GLU A 115 -12.02 -1.41 8.52
CA GLU A 115 -11.45 -2.74 8.23
C GLU A 115 -11.82 -3.14 6.80
N LEU A 116 -10.80 -3.29 5.95
CA LEU A 116 -10.93 -3.52 4.51
C LEU A 116 -11.78 -4.78 4.27
N ARG A 117 -13.08 -4.62 4.00
CA ARG A 117 -13.94 -5.72 3.54
C ARG A 117 -13.58 -6.04 2.10
N LEU A 118 -12.65 -7.00 1.95
CA LEU A 118 -12.24 -7.52 0.66
C LEU A 118 -13.40 -8.29 0.03
N SER A 119 -13.80 -7.90 -1.17
CA SER A 119 -14.72 -8.65 -2.01
C SER A 119 -13.92 -9.67 -2.81
N ARG A 120 -13.59 -10.80 -2.17
CA ARG A 120 -12.75 -11.82 -2.80
C ARG A 120 -13.55 -12.69 -3.77
N GLU A 121 -12.97 -12.93 -4.93
CA GLU A 121 -13.45 -13.86 -5.95
C GLU A 121 -12.30 -14.74 -6.44
N GLU A 122 -12.63 -15.92 -6.98
CA GLU A 122 -11.63 -16.77 -7.63
C GLU A 122 -11.23 -16.15 -8.98
N ALA A 123 -9.99 -15.68 -9.07
CA ALA A 123 -9.44 -15.07 -10.28
C ALA A 123 -8.11 -15.72 -10.68
N ASP A 124 -7.76 -15.64 -11.97
CA ASP A 124 -6.44 -16.05 -12.45
C ASP A 124 -5.45 -14.89 -12.31
N VAL A 125 -4.55 -15.00 -11.34
CA VAL A 125 -3.53 -14.01 -11.02
C VAL A 125 -2.60 -13.76 -12.20
N ASN A 126 -2.35 -14.75 -13.06
CA ASN A 126 -1.53 -14.54 -14.25
C ASN A 126 -2.18 -13.56 -15.22
N LEU A 127 -3.48 -13.72 -15.49
CA LEU A 127 -4.22 -12.79 -16.35
C LEU A 127 -4.22 -11.37 -15.77
N LEU A 128 -4.39 -11.25 -14.45
CA LEU A 128 -4.34 -9.95 -13.78
C LEU A 128 -2.97 -9.28 -13.94
N VAL A 129 -1.87 -10.02 -13.75
CA VAL A 129 -0.51 -9.47 -13.90
C VAL A 129 -0.21 -9.13 -15.36
N ASP A 130 -0.64 -9.95 -16.31
CA ASP A 130 -0.46 -9.72 -17.74
C ASP A 130 -1.15 -8.42 -18.20
N GLU A 131 -2.42 -8.23 -17.80
CA GLU A 131 -3.17 -6.99 -18.06
C GLU A 131 -2.48 -5.75 -17.49
N LEU A 132 -1.88 -5.86 -16.29
CA LEU A 132 -1.15 -4.77 -15.67
C LEU A 132 0.17 -4.46 -16.39
N VAL A 133 0.87 -5.49 -16.87
CA VAL A 133 2.10 -5.34 -17.64
C VAL A 133 1.80 -4.60 -18.95
N ASP A 134 0.77 -5.03 -19.68
CA ASP A 134 0.34 -4.38 -20.93
C ASP A 134 -0.07 -2.92 -20.69
N PHE A 135 -0.88 -2.68 -19.66
CA PHE A 135 -1.32 -1.34 -19.29
C PHE A 135 -0.15 -0.41 -18.94
N PHE A 136 0.85 -0.91 -18.21
CA PHE A 136 1.95 -0.10 -17.68
C PHE A 136 3.15 0.01 -18.63
N HIS A 137 3.22 -0.82 -19.67
CA HIS A 137 4.31 -0.84 -20.64
C HIS A 137 4.66 0.55 -21.22
N PRO A 138 3.69 1.37 -21.69
CA PRO A 138 4.00 2.68 -22.26
C PRO A 138 4.60 3.66 -21.24
N GLN A 139 4.30 3.49 -19.95
CA GLN A 139 4.89 4.31 -18.89
C GLN A 139 6.33 3.87 -18.58
N ALA A 140 6.59 2.56 -18.52
CA ALA A 140 7.93 2.03 -18.31
C ALA A 140 8.88 2.44 -19.46
N GLU A 141 8.43 2.31 -20.72
CA GLU A 141 9.21 2.72 -21.90
C GLU A 141 9.56 4.21 -21.89
N ARG A 142 8.61 5.09 -21.56
CA ARG A 142 8.87 6.55 -21.44
C ARG A 142 9.92 6.89 -20.39
N GLN A 143 10.10 6.04 -19.40
CA GLN A 143 11.10 6.19 -18.34
C GLN A 143 12.40 5.43 -18.64
N GLY A 144 12.52 4.81 -19.81
CA GLY A 144 13.70 4.03 -20.21
C GLY A 144 13.86 2.72 -19.43
N VAL A 145 12.79 2.20 -18.83
CA VAL A 145 12.78 0.95 -18.06
C VAL A 145 12.24 -0.19 -18.92
N ARG A 146 12.98 -1.30 -18.97
CA ARG A 146 12.54 -2.53 -19.63
C ARG A 146 11.61 -3.31 -18.71
N LEU A 147 10.35 -3.47 -19.12
CA LEU A 147 9.35 -4.24 -18.39
C LEU A 147 9.31 -5.69 -18.90
N ARG A 148 9.29 -6.67 -18.00
CA ARG A 148 9.19 -8.11 -18.32
C ARG A 148 8.25 -8.83 -17.37
N ALA A 149 7.59 -9.87 -17.87
CA ALA A 149 6.79 -10.79 -17.08
C ALA A 149 7.32 -12.22 -17.17
N ASP A 150 7.30 -12.96 -16.07
CA ASP A 150 7.66 -14.37 -15.95
C ASP A 150 6.59 -15.06 -15.10
N LEU A 151 5.55 -15.54 -15.79
CA LEU A 151 4.31 -16.02 -15.17
C LEU A 151 4.36 -17.53 -14.88
N GLU A 152 3.70 -17.95 -13.80
CA GLU A 152 3.57 -19.35 -13.38
C GLU A 152 2.97 -20.21 -14.53
N PRO A 153 3.63 -21.29 -14.95
CA PRO A 153 3.10 -22.17 -15.98
C PRO A 153 1.77 -22.82 -15.58
N GLY A 154 0.80 -22.88 -16.50
CA GLY A 154 -0.48 -23.57 -16.27
C GLY A 154 -1.55 -22.77 -15.52
N GLY A 155 -1.31 -21.48 -15.27
CA GLY A 155 -2.28 -20.57 -14.64
C GLY A 155 -2.20 -20.57 -13.12
N LEU A 156 -2.54 -19.43 -12.50
CA LEU A 156 -2.41 -19.23 -11.07
C LEU A 156 -3.71 -18.70 -10.47
N ARG A 157 -4.63 -19.60 -10.14
CA ARG A 157 -5.89 -19.23 -9.48
C ARG A 157 -5.72 -18.99 -7.98
N ALA A 158 -6.34 -17.92 -7.49
CA ALA A 158 -6.43 -17.57 -6.08
C ALA A 158 -7.69 -16.74 -5.77
N SER A 159 -8.16 -16.84 -4.52
CA SER A 159 -9.23 -16.01 -3.98
C SER A 159 -8.71 -14.60 -3.64
N VAL A 160 -9.04 -13.62 -4.48
CA VAL A 160 -8.50 -12.25 -4.39
C VAL A 160 -9.59 -11.21 -4.63
N ASP A 161 -9.41 -10.01 -4.06
CA ASP A 161 -10.19 -8.84 -4.46
C ASP A 161 -9.47 -8.20 -5.65
N VAL A 162 -10.01 -8.41 -6.86
CA VAL A 162 -9.32 -8.07 -8.12
C VAL A 162 -8.95 -6.58 -8.20
N PRO A 163 -9.87 -5.62 -7.96
CA PRO A 163 -9.52 -4.20 -7.95
C PRO A 163 -8.41 -3.84 -6.95
N GLN A 164 -8.48 -4.36 -5.73
CA GLN A 164 -7.49 -4.05 -4.69
C GLN A 164 -6.12 -4.66 -5.00
N LEU A 165 -6.10 -5.89 -5.52
CA LEU A 165 -4.86 -6.54 -5.93
C LEU A 165 -4.19 -5.78 -7.09
N LYS A 166 -4.96 -5.38 -8.10
CA LYS A 166 -4.44 -4.57 -9.21
C LYS A 166 -3.83 -3.26 -8.72
N GLN A 167 -4.52 -2.57 -7.82
CA GLN A 167 -4.01 -1.32 -7.24
C GLN A 167 -2.73 -1.52 -6.43
N ALA A 168 -2.65 -2.57 -5.61
CA ALA A 168 -1.46 -2.89 -4.85
C ALA A 168 -0.25 -3.16 -5.77
N VAL A 169 -0.42 -3.98 -6.81
CA VAL A 169 0.65 -4.31 -7.77
C VAL A 169 1.06 -3.06 -8.55
N LEU A 170 0.11 -2.24 -9.03
CA LEU A 170 0.40 -0.97 -9.73
C LEU A 170 1.22 -0.01 -8.87
N ASN A 171 0.89 0.13 -7.58
CA ASN A 171 1.65 0.98 -6.67
C ASN A 171 3.10 0.51 -6.52
N LEU A 172 3.32 -0.81 -6.42
CA LEU A 172 4.67 -1.36 -6.36
C LEU A 172 5.43 -1.14 -7.69
N MET A 173 4.77 -1.32 -8.83
CA MET A 173 5.37 -1.05 -10.15
C MET A 173 5.75 0.44 -10.32
N LEU A 174 4.89 1.35 -9.85
CA LEU A 174 5.17 2.79 -9.88
C LEU A 174 6.39 3.13 -9.01
N ASN A 175 6.42 2.62 -7.78
CA ASN A 175 7.52 2.83 -6.85
C ASN A 175 8.85 2.28 -7.42
N ALA A 176 8.80 1.09 -8.04
CA ALA A 176 9.94 0.48 -8.71
C ALA A 176 10.51 1.37 -9.83
N VAL A 177 9.65 1.87 -10.74
CA VAL A 177 10.11 2.76 -11.82
C VAL A 177 10.68 4.06 -11.26
N GLN A 178 10.02 4.67 -10.28
CA GLN A 178 10.50 5.90 -9.64
C GLN A 178 11.87 5.74 -9.00
N ALA A 179 12.14 4.58 -8.38
CA ALA A 179 13.45 4.27 -7.80
C ALA A 179 14.57 4.14 -8.85
N MET A 180 14.21 3.84 -10.11
CA MET A 180 15.15 3.70 -11.23
C MET A 180 15.30 4.98 -12.07
N THR A 181 14.38 5.95 -11.94
CA THR A 181 14.46 7.23 -12.65
C THR A 181 15.67 8.04 -12.19
N GLY A 182 16.50 8.51 -13.14
CA GLY A 182 17.67 9.34 -12.84
C GLY A 182 18.97 8.57 -12.57
N GLN A 183 18.98 7.25 -12.74
CA GLN A 183 20.19 6.43 -12.66
C GLN A 183 21.14 6.68 -13.85
N ASN A 184 22.45 6.54 -13.59
CA ASN A 184 23.50 6.81 -14.57
C ASN A 184 23.50 5.72 -15.68
N PRO A 185 23.48 6.07 -16.98
CA PRO A 185 23.38 5.10 -18.10
C PRO A 185 24.45 4.00 -18.15
N ASN A 186 25.52 4.11 -17.37
CA ASN A 186 26.63 3.17 -17.36
C ASN A 186 26.33 1.81 -16.70
N ASN A 187 25.19 1.66 -16.00
CA ASN A 187 24.79 0.40 -15.35
C ASN A 187 23.87 -0.50 -16.20
N GLY A 188 23.70 -0.18 -17.49
CA GLY A 188 22.79 -0.89 -18.38
C GLY A 188 21.35 -0.36 -18.30
N THR A 189 20.45 -0.95 -19.10
CA THR A 189 19.04 -0.57 -19.11
C THR A 189 18.37 -1.09 -17.83
N PRO A 190 17.73 -0.22 -17.01
CA PRO A 190 17.01 -0.66 -15.83
C PRO A 190 15.87 -1.62 -16.21
N GLU A 191 15.66 -2.66 -15.39
CA GLU A 191 14.61 -3.66 -15.63
C GLU A 191 13.61 -3.72 -14.47
N LEU A 192 12.33 -3.80 -14.81
CA LEU A 192 11.23 -4.14 -13.90
C LEU A 192 10.67 -5.51 -14.31
N ILE A 193 10.64 -6.45 -13.38
CA ILE A 193 10.24 -7.83 -13.63
C ILE A 193 9.08 -8.19 -12.70
N LEU A 194 7.94 -8.60 -13.29
CA LEU A 194 6.83 -9.21 -12.58
C LEU A 194 6.96 -10.73 -12.67
N LYS A 195 6.93 -11.42 -11.53
CA LYS A 195 6.91 -12.89 -11.51
C LYS A 195 5.72 -13.40 -10.72
N THR A 196 5.03 -14.40 -11.24
CA THR A 196 4.04 -15.14 -10.46
C THR A 196 4.54 -16.54 -10.19
N ARG A 197 4.35 -17.02 -8.96
CA ARG A 197 4.77 -18.36 -8.53
C ARG A 197 3.74 -19.01 -7.63
N ARG A 198 3.60 -20.33 -7.74
CA ARG A 198 2.91 -21.13 -6.73
C ARG A 198 3.91 -21.61 -5.69
N GLU A 199 3.78 -21.15 -4.46
CA GLU A 199 4.57 -21.66 -3.33
C GLU A 199 3.75 -22.67 -2.53
N VAL A 200 4.32 -23.84 -2.24
CA VAL A 200 3.69 -24.84 -1.37
C VAL A 200 4.28 -24.67 0.02
N SER A 201 3.45 -24.26 0.98
CA SER A 201 3.90 -24.16 2.38
C SER A 201 4.07 -25.58 2.95
N GLY A 202 5.24 -25.90 3.50
CA GLY A 202 5.59 -27.25 4.00
C GLY A 202 4.88 -27.67 5.30
N GLY A 203 3.80 -26.99 5.68
CA GLY A 203 3.03 -27.24 6.90
C GLY A 203 2.00 -28.38 6.74
N ARG A 204 1.37 -28.75 7.87
CA ARG A 204 0.35 -29.83 7.95
C ARG A 204 -0.90 -29.51 7.11
N ASP A 205 -1.15 -28.23 6.84
CA ASP A 205 -2.12 -27.72 5.88
C ASP A 205 -1.38 -27.39 4.58
N ARG A 206 -1.51 -28.27 3.58
CA ARG A 206 -0.91 -28.13 2.24
C ARG A 206 -1.66 -27.12 1.37
N GLU A 207 -1.90 -25.92 1.88
CA GLU A 207 -2.42 -24.83 1.06
C GLU A 207 -1.27 -24.17 0.30
N GLY A 208 -1.36 -24.18 -1.03
CA GLY A 208 -0.43 -23.46 -1.89
C GLY A 208 -0.80 -21.98 -1.92
N ALA A 209 0.19 -21.10 -1.72
CA ALA A 209 0.03 -19.67 -1.85
C ALA A 209 0.37 -19.21 -3.28
N ALA A 210 -0.41 -18.28 -3.81
CA ALA A 210 -0.05 -17.53 -5.00
C ALA A 210 0.86 -16.36 -4.59
N VAL A 211 2.04 -16.27 -5.19
CA VAL A 211 3.04 -15.23 -4.89
C VAL A 211 3.26 -14.37 -6.12
N ILE A 212 3.22 -13.05 -5.94
CA ILE A 212 3.57 -12.07 -6.97
C ILE A 212 4.85 -11.35 -6.51
N HIS A 213 5.91 -11.46 -7.31
CA HIS A 213 7.12 -10.69 -7.11
C HIS A 213 7.12 -9.47 -8.03
N VAL A 214 7.44 -8.31 -7.47
CA VAL A 214 7.74 -7.08 -8.20
C VAL A 214 9.22 -6.79 -7.95
N ILE A 215 10.04 -6.96 -8.98
CA ILE A 215 11.50 -6.92 -8.85
C ILE A 215 12.03 -5.79 -9.72
N ASP A 216 12.76 -4.85 -9.11
CA ASP A 216 13.44 -3.77 -9.81
C ASP A 216 14.97 -3.90 -9.72
N THR A 217 15.67 -3.24 -10.63
CA THR A 217 17.14 -3.10 -10.59
C THR A 217 17.58 -1.73 -10.08
N GLY A 218 16.79 -1.14 -9.18
CA GLY A 218 17.07 0.15 -8.55
C GLY A 218 18.15 0.07 -7.46
N PRO A 219 18.36 1.15 -6.70
CA PRO A 219 19.43 1.25 -5.70
C PRO A 219 19.16 0.41 -4.44
N GLY A 220 17.99 -0.21 -4.33
CA GLY A 220 17.51 -0.86 -3.11
C GLY A 220 17.15 0.14 -2.01
N MET A 221 16.91 -0.37 -0.81
CA MET A 221 16.61 0.43 0.38
C MET A 221 17.78 0.34 1.36
N ASP A 222 18.14 1.46 1.99
CA ASP A 222 19.03 1.44 3.14
C ASP A 222 18.35 0.82 4.37
N GLY A 223 19.15 0.50 5.39
CA GLY A 223 18.65 -0.18 6.59
C GLY A 223 17.63 0.63 7.38
N GLU A 224 17.71 1.96 7.34
CA GLU A 224 16.77 2.85 8.03
C GLU A 224 15.43 2.92 7.31
N THR A 225 15.44 3.01 5.97
CA THR A 225 14.24 2.99 5.12
C THR A 225 13.53 1.66 5.25
N ARG A 226 14.28 0.54 5.22
CA ARG A 226 13.72 -0.81 5.36
C ARG A 226 13.01 -1.06 6.69
N ALA A 227 13.38 -0.35 7.77
CA ALA A 227 12.74 -0.50 9.08
C ALA A 227 11.38 0.23 9.20
N LYS A 228 11.03 1.08 8.23
CA LYS A 228 9.80 1.89 8.22
C LYS A 228 8.67 1.28 7.38
N VAL A 229 8.93 0.19 6.64
CA VAL A 229 7.99 -0.48 5.72
C VAL A 229 7.49 -1.80 6.31
#